data_AF-A0A954D8C5-F1
#
_entry.id   AF-A0A954D8C5-F1
#
_cell.length_a   1.000
_cell.length_b   1.000
_cell.length_c   1.000
_cell.angle_alpha   90.00
_cell.angle_beta   90.00
_cell.angle_gamma   90.00
#
_symmetry.space_group_name_H-M   'P 1'
#
loop_
_entity.id
_entity.type
_entity.pdbx_description
1 polymer ?
#
loop_
_entity_poly.entity_id
_entity_poly.type
_entity_poly.pdbx_seq_one_letter_code
_entity_poly.pdbx_strand_id
1 'polypeptide(L)'
;SINSDVAGLFENLAAGESVDAKVQASIARENEKLKEYAIKLIGKLPTNHPGNGEFSHPISVANMVSASLDLLERPLSTIQREEITRLGDEYDEAYALANASYGESTYQLERFLDEFELKERFVSSLYDSLDPDQADAVVDPRIRGRVQLDALSPSVMLMGRTQPMAVRTRAELRDRLIDRAAELLPVGRDRLSQLAVFDDWVRELDPILEPQPRHLLDMYRADEVTVAGRAQLRAMKQLAETLELDESERGTLRDLQLMLVPRMRAEE
;
A
#
# COMPACT_ATOMS: atom_id res chain seq x y z
N SER A 1 2.39 22.72 11.52
CA SER A 1 1.69 21.50 11.98
C SER A 1 2.47 20.31 11.45
N ILE A 2 2.30 19.12 12.03
CA ILE A 2 3.02 17.92 11.55
C ILE A 2 2.78 17.65 10.06
N ASN A 3 1.56 17.88 9.57
CA ASN A 3 1.23 17.76 8.14
C ASN A 3 2.04 18.72 7.26
N SER A 4 2.24 19.97 7.71
CA SER A 4 3.09 20.93 7.01
C SER A 4 4.57 20.52 7.03
N ASP A 5 5.04 19.94 8.14
CA ASP A 5 6.41 19.45 8.27
C ASP A 5 6.66 18.26 7.33
N VAL A 6 5.71 17.32 7.23
CA VAL A 6 5.76 16.17 6.32
C VAL A 6 5.64 16.60 4.85
N ALA A 7 4.79 17.58 4.55
CA ALA A 7 4.68 18.12 3.19
C ALA A 7 5.94 18.88 2.77
N GLY A 8 6.55 19.67 3.66
CA GLY A 8 7.85 20.29 3.40
C GLY A 8 8.97 19.26 3.24
N LEU A 9 8.94 18.16 4.00
CA LEU A 9 9.84 17.02 3.78
C LEU A 9 9.66 16.44 2.38
N PHE A 10 8.42 16.26 1.92
CA PHE A 10 8.14 15.80 0.56
C PHE A 10 8.70 16.75 -0.51
N GLU A 11 8.56 18.06 -0.34
CA GLU A 11 9.10 19.05 -1.28
C GLU A 11 10.62 19.00 -1.36
N ASN A 12 11.30 18.95 -0.21
CA ASN A 12 12.75 18.83 -0.17
C ASN A 12 13.21 17.53 -0.84
N LEU A 13 12.56 16.40 -0.53
CA LEU A 13 12.87 15.13 -1.18
C LEU A 13 12.64 15.21 -2.68
N ALA A 14 11.53 15.81 -3.14
CA ALA A 14 11.22 15.97 -4.54
C ALA A 14 12.20 16.90 -5.28
N ALA A 15 12.80 17.86 -4.57
CA ALA A 15 13.87 18.72 -5.08
C ALA A 15 15.26 18.06 -5.01
N GLY A 16 15.40 16.87 -4.40
CA GLY A 16 16.69 16.22 -4.15
C GLY A 16 17.50 16.90 -3.03
N GLU A 17 16.84 17.69 -2.19
CA GLU A 17 17.44 18.40 -1.06
C GLU A 17 17.45 17.55 0.21
N SER A 18 18.35 17.88 1.14
CA SER A 18 18.38 17.25 2.45
C SER A 18 17.23 17.74 3.33
N VAL A 19 16.74 16.85 4.20
CA VAL A 19 15.69 17.18 5.18
C VAL A 19 16.34 17.76 6.44
N ASP A 20 15.78 18.83 6.98
CA ASP A 20 16.23 19.44 8.24
C ASP A 20 16.12 18.41 9.39
N ALA A 21 17.21 18.22 10.14
CA ALA A 21 17.27 17.30 11.27
C ALA A 21 16.21 17.61 12.36
N LYS A 22 15.83 18.87 12.55
CA LYS A 22 14.75 19.26 13.47
C LYS A 22 13.39 18.76 12.98
N VAL A 23 13.13 18.83 11.68
CA VAL A 23 11.91 18.29 11.06
C VAL A 23 11.87 16.77 11.24
N GLN A 24 12.97 16.07 10.95
CA GLN A 24 13.06 14.62 11.18
C GLN A 24 12.82 14.24 12.64
N ALA A 25 13.40 14.97 13.60
CA ALA A 25 13.19 14.72 15.02
C ALA A 25 11.75 15.00 15.48
N SER A 26 11.09 16.01 14.88
CA SER A 26 9.66 16.30 15.09
C SER A 26 8.79 15.12 14.62
N ILE A 27 9.01 14.68 13.38
CA ILE A 27 8.29 13.53 12.78
C ILE A 27 8.52 12.25 13.58
N ALA A 28 9.75 11.96 13.98
CA ALA A 28 10.06 10.78 14.78
C ALA A 28 9.30 10.77 16.12
N ARG A 29 9.15 11.93 16.76
CA ARG A 29 8.43 12.06 18.03
C ARG A 29 6.93 11.85 17.87
N GLU A 30 6.32 12.42 16.83
CA GLU A 30 4.90 12.21 16.55
C GLU A 30 4.61 10.75 16.15
N ASN A 31 5.50 10.14 15.35
CA ASN A 31 5.43 8.72 15.01
C ASN A 31 5.48 7.82 16.25
N GLU A 32 6.24 8.18 17.28
CA GLU A 32 6.29 7.38 18.51
C GLU A 32 4.93 7.35 19.24
N LYS A 33 4.19 8.47 19.25
CA LYS A 33 2.83 8.51 19.79
C LYS A 33 1.88 7.61 19.00
N LEU A 34 2.01 7.61 17.68
CA LEU A 34 1.21 6.75 16.80
C LEU A 34 1.52 5.26 17.02
N LYS A 35 2.78 4.90 17.26
CA LYS A 35 3.16 3.52 17.60
C LYS A 35 2.53 3.06 18.91
N GLU A 36 2.53 3.89 19.96
CA GLU A 36 1.87 3.54 21.23
C GLU A 36 0.37 3.26 21.04
N TYR A 37 -0.29 4.03 20.18
CA TYR A 37 -1.67 3.78 19.79
C TYR A 37 -1.81 2.48 18.99
N ALA A 38 -0.98 2.27 17.97
CA ALA A 38 -0.99 1.05 17.15
C ALA A 38 -0.80 -0.22 18.00
N ILE A 39 0.12 -0.20 18.98
CA ILE A 39 0.37 -1.33 19.90
C ILE A 39 -0.90 -1.71 20.68
N LYS A 40 -1.71 -0.73 21.09
CA LYS A 40 -2.97 -0.98 21.83
C LYS A 40 -4.03 -1.64 20.96
N LEU A 41 -3.95 -1.49 19.65
CA LEU A 41 -4.89 -2.06 18.69
C LEU A 41 -4.54 -3.48 18.25
N ILE A 42 -3.29 -3.93 18.44
CA ILE A 42 -2.85 -5.26 18.01
C ILE A 42 -3.79 -6.35 18.54
N GLY A 43 -4.37 -7.13 17.62
CA GLY A 43 -5.30 -8.22 17.93
C GLY A 43 -6.67 -7.76 18.47
N LYS A 44 -7.01 -6.47 18.37
CA LYS A 44 -8.32 -5.93 18.78
C LYS A 44 -9.29 -5.76 17.63
N LEU A 45 -8.78 -5.61 16.42
CA LEU A 45 -9.58 -5.42 15.20
C LEU A 45 -9.25 -6.53 14.21
N PRO A 46 -10.23 -7.04 13.47
CA PRO A 46 -9.99 -8.06 12.47
C PRO A 46 -9.16 -7.48 11.32
N THR A 47 -8.16 -8.25 10.87
CA THR A 47 -7.23 -7.87 9.81
C THR A 47 -6.51 -9.11 9.26
N ASN A 48 -6.12 -9.10 7.99
CA ASN A 48 -5.18 -10.07 7.40
C ASN A 48 -3.72 -9.63 7.56
N HIS A 49 -3.49 -8.46 8.15
CA HIS A 49 -2.17 -7.86 8.34
C HIS A 49 -2.01 -7.25 9.75
N PRO A 50 -1.59 -8.04 10.75
CA PRO A 50 -1.42 -7.57 12.13
C PRO A 50 -0.41 -6.41 12.26
N GLY A 51 -0.66 -5.50 13.20
CA GLY A 51 0.09 -4.26 13.40
C GLY A 51 -0.50 -3.10 12.60
N ASN A 52 -0.09 -2.96 11.35
CA ASN A 52 -0.52 -1.83 10.50
C ASN A 52 -1.96 -1.97 10.00
N GLY A 53 -2.51 -3.19 9.94
CA GLY A 53 -3.89 -3.40 9.52
C GLY A 53 -4.89 -2.92 10.56
N GLU A 54 -4.68 -3.16 11.86
CA GLU A 54 -5.58 -2.64 12.90
C GLU A 54 -5.48 -1.11 13.01
N PHE A 55 -4.27 -0.58 12.85
CA PHE A 55 -4.04 0.87 12.84
C PHE A 55 -4.79 1.58 11.70
N SER A 56 -4.81 0.96 10.51
CA SER A 56 -5.53 1.47 9.31
C SER A 56 -6.99 1.04 9.23
N HIS A 57 -7.53 0.37 10.26
CA HIS A 57 -8.93 -0.06 10.26
C HIS A 57 -9.87 1.16 10.17
N PRO A 58 -11.02 1.08 9.48
CA PRO A 58 -11.95 2.20 9.31
C PRO A 58 -12.31 2.94 10.60
N ILE A 59 -12.68 2.22 11.67
CA ILE A 59 -12.97 2.83 12.97
C ILE A 59 -11.78 3.60 13.56
N SER A 60 -10.54 3.09 13.40
CA SER A 60 -9.33 3.74 13.87
C SER A 60 -9.09 5.03 13.09
N VAL A 61 -9.18 4.96 11.75
CA VAL A 61 -9.00 6.12 10.85
C VAL A 61 -10.07 7.18 11.10
N ALA A 62 -11.35 6.80 11.17
CA ALA A 62 -12.46 7.72 11.45
C ALA A 62 -12.27 8.47 12.78
N ASN A 63 -11.85 7.76 13.83
CA ASN A 63 -11.58 8.38 15.13
C ASN A 63 -10.39 9.34 15.07
N MET A 64 -9.31 8.98 14.37
CA MET A 64 -8.16 9.87 14.18
C MET A 64 -8.55 11.13 13.40
N VAL A 65 -9.30 10.99 12.31
CA VAL A 65 -9.80 12.13 11.51
C VAL A 65 -10.70 13.02 12.35
N SER A 66 -11.70 12.46 13.07
CA SER A 66 -12.58 13.24 13.94
C SER A 66 -11.78 14.00 15.01
N ALA A 67 -10.82 13.35 15.67
CA ALA A 67 -10.01 13.98 16.70
C ALA A 67 -9.12 15.09 16.12
N SER A 68 -8.52 14.88 14.95
CA SER A 68 -7.75 15.91 14.24
C SER A 68 -8.61 17.13 13.89
N LEU A 69 -9.83 16.91 13.39
CA LEU A 69 -10.78 17.97 13.06
C LEU A 69 -11.27 18.73 14.28
N ASP A 70 -11.56 18.04 15.39
CA ASP A 70 -11.95 18.66 16.65
C ASP A 70 -10.82 19.57 17.19
N LEU A 71 -9.56 19.12 17.12
CA LEU A 71 -8.38 19.91 17.50
C LEU A 71 -8.17 21.16 16.62
N LEU A 72 -8.65 21.12 15.37
CA LEU A 72 -8.55 22.21 14.40
C LEU A 72 -9.79 23.11 14.40
N GLU A 73 -10.70 22.94 15.37
CA GLU A 73 -11.96 23.69 15.50
C GLU A 73 -12.87 23.55 14.25
N ARG A 74 -12.77 22.41 13.55
CA ARG A 74 -13.52 22.08 12.34
C ARG A 74 -14.28 20.75 12.48
N PRO A 75 -15.06 20.55 13.55
CA PRO A 75 -15.63 19.25 13.90
C PRO A 75 -16.52 18.68 12.79
N LEU A 76 -16.63 17.36 12.74
CA LEU A 76 -17.58 16.68 11.86
C LEU A 76 -19.02 17.07 12.22
N SER A 77 -19.82 17.40 11.20
CA SER A 77 -21.26 17.58 11.34
C SER A 77 -21.98 16.26 11.67
N THR A 78 -23.22 16.34 12.13
CA THR A 78 -24.04 15.14 12.39
C THR A 78 -24.18 14.27 11.14
N ILE A 79 -24.44 14.88 9.98
CA ILE A 79 -24.59 14.16 8.70
C ILE A 79 -23.30 13.45 8.31
N GLN A 80 -22.14 14.10 8.47
CA GLN A 80 -20.84 13.48 8.20
C GLN A 80 -20.56 12.30 9.13
N ARG A 81 -20.91 12.41 10.42
CA ARG A 81 -20.73 11.30 11.37
C ARG A 81 -21.60 10.11 11.01
N GLU A 82 -22.86 10.34 10.67
CA GLU A 82 -23.79 9.28 10.22
C GLU A 82 -23.28 8.60 8.95
N GLU A 83 -22.79 9.36 7.98
CA GLU A 83 -22.22 8.82 6.74
C GLU A 83 -20.95 8.01 7.00
N ILE A 84 -20.02 8.50 7.82
CA ILE A 84 -18.80 7.77 8.16
C ILE A 84 -19.10 6.48 8.91
N THR A 85 -20.10 6.46 9.80
CA THR A 85 -20.57 5.23 10.45
C THR A 85 -21.10 4.24 9.41
N ARG A 86 -21.97 4.68 8.50
CA ARG A 86 -22.51 3.86 7.41
C ARG A 86 -21.40 3.25 6.55
N LEU A 87 -20.38 4.04 6.19
CA LEU A 87 -19.22 3.57 5.43
C LEU A 87 -18.40 2.52 6.20
N GLY A 88 -18.31 2.64 7.52
CA GLY A 88 -17.68 1.65 8.39
C GLY A 88 -18.42 0.31 8.38
N ASP A 89 -19.75 0.35 8.49
CA ASP A 89 -20.59 -0.85 8.42
C ASP A 89 -20.46 -1.54 7.05
N GLU A 90 -20.46 -0.78 5.95
CA GLU A 90 -20.23 -1.33 4.60
C GLU A 90 -18.89 -2.04 4.46
N TYR A 91 -17.83 -1.47 5.05
CA TYR A 91 -16.52 -2.12 5.09
C TYR A 91 -16.58 -3.44 5.85
N ASP A 92 -17.16 -3.45 7.05
CA ASP A 92 -17.20 -4.65 7.90
C ASP A 92 -17.96 -5.79 7.21
N GLU A 93 -19.08 -5.48 6.55
CA GLU A 93 -19.84 -6.44 5.74
C GLU A 93 -19.02 -6.98 4.57
N ALA A 94 -18.38 -6.10 3.79
CA ALA A 94 -17.57 -6.50 2.63
C ALA A 94 -16.34 -7.31 3.06
N TYR A 95 -15.70 -6.93 4.17
CA TYR A 95 -14.56 -7.63 4.73
C TYR A 95 -14.96 -9.03 5.23
N ALA A 96 -16.09 -9.15 5.92
CA ALA A 96 -16.61 -10.45 6.36
C ALA A 96 -16.93 -11.37 5.17
N LEU A 97 -17.54 -10.83 4.11
CA LEU A 97 -17.83 -11.58 2.88
C LEU A 97 -16.54 -12.06 2.19
N ALA A 98 -15.55 -11.18 2.05
CA ALA A 98 -14.26 -11.53 1.47
C ALA A 98 -13.59 -12.66 2.26
N ASN A 99 -13.53 -12.53 3.60
CA ASN A 99 -12.93 -13.57 4.45
C ASN A 99 -13.67 -14.92 4.40
N ALA A 100 -15.00 -14.90 4.32
CA ALA A 100 -15.78 -16.13 4.18
C ALA A 100 -15.53 -16.84 2.84
N SER A 101 -15.04 -16.14 1.82
CA SER A 101 -14.72 -16.70 0.50
C SER A 101 -13.33 -17.35 0.43
N TYR A 102 -12.45 -17.07 1.38
CA TYR A 102 -11.07 -17.56 1.35
C TYR A 102 -11.00 -19.04 1.76
N GLY A 103 -10.23 -19.81 0.99
CA GLY A 103 -9.90 -21.21 1.26
C GLY A 103 -8.42 -21.42 1.60
N GLU A 104 -8.04 -22.68 1.77
CA GLU A 104 -6.65 -23.09 2.00
C GLU A 104 -5.73 -22.75 0.81
N SER A 105 -6.28 -22.66 -0.40
CA SER A 105 -5.56 -22.30 -1.61
C SER A 105 -5.46 -20.80 -1.86
N THR A 106 -6.10 -19.96 -1.04
CA THR A 106 -6.06 -18.49 -1.21
C THR A 106 -4.68 -17.95 -0.84
N TYR A 107 -4.12 -17.13 -1.72
CA TYR A 107 -2.80 -16.54 -1.53
C TYR A 107 -2.83 -15.49 -0.42
N GLN A 108 -1.76 -15.39 0.37
CA GLN A 108 -1.66 -14.36 1.41
C GLN A 108 -1.64 -12.95 0.82
N LEU A 109 -1.02 -12.78 -0.35
CA LEU A 109 -1.05 -11.51 -1.09
C LEU A 109 -2.47 -11.14 -1.54
N GLU A 110 -3.31 -12.11 -1.89
CA GLU A 110 -4.72 -11.88 -2.26
C GLU A 110 -5.51 -11.34 -1.07
N ARG A 111 -5.43 -12.02 0.09
CA ARG A 111 -6.10 -11.57 1.32
C ARG A 111 -5.68 -10.16 1.73
N PHE A 112 -4.39 -9.86 1.58
CA PHE A 112 -3.83 -8.54 1.87
C PHE A 112 -4.37 -7.46 0.92
N LEU A 113 -4.34 -7.71 -0.39
CA LEU A 113 -4.78 -6.73 -1.40
C LEU A 113 -6.30 -6.48 -1.31
N ASP A 114 -7.08 -7.53 -1.08
CA ASP A 114 -8.54 -7.42 -0.91
C ASP A 114 -8.89 -6.54 0.30
N GLU A 115 -8.24 -6.77 1.45
CA GLU A 115 -8.41 -5.90 2.63
C GLU A 115 -7.94 -4.46 2.36
N PHE A 116 -6.77 -4.31 1.74
CA PHE A 116 -6.20 -3.00 1.42
C PHE A 116 -7.12 -2.16 0.55
N GLU A 117 -7.67 -2.73 -0.52
CA GLU A 117 -8.60 -2.05 -1.42
C GLU A 117 -9.93 -1.69 -0.73
N LEU A 118 -10.44 -2.55 0.18
CA LEU A 118 -11.62 -2.22 0.97
C LEU A 118 -11.37 -1.01 1.89
N LYS A 119 -10.20 -0.94 2.52
CA LYS A 119 -9.83 0.21 3.35
C LYS A 119 -9.57 1.47 2.53
N GLU A 120 -8.93 1.35 1.37
CA GLU A 120 -8.73 2.49 0.45
C GLU A 120 -10.08 3.06 -0.01
N ARG A 121 -11.04 2.20 -0.32
CA ARG A 121 -12.42 2.62 -0.65
C ARG A 121 -13.06 3.36 0.52
N PHE A 122 -12.98 2.83 1.73
CA PHE A 122 -13.49 3.51 2.93
C PHE A 122 -12.85 4.89 3.09
N VAL A 123 -11.52 4.98 3.02
CA VAL A 123 -10.81 6.24 3.24
C VAL A 123 -11.12 7.25 2.13
N SER A 124 -11.18 6.83 0.87
CA SER A 124 -11.62 7.71 -0.23
C SER A 124 -13.02 8.28 0.04
N SER A 125 -14.00 7.43 0.33
CA SER A 125 -15.37 7.86 0.61
C SER A 125 -15.47 8.73 1.87
N LEU A 126 -14.65 8.46 2.89
CA LEU A 126 -14.55 9.29 4.07
C LEU A 126 -14.08 10.70 3.69
N TYR A 127 -13.03 10.84 2.89
CA TYR A 127 -12.56 12.16 2.46
C TYR A 127 -13.56 12.86 1.54
N ASP A 128 -14.30 12.13 0.71
CA ASP A 128 -15.38 12.68 -0.12
C ASP A 128 -16.57 13.20 0.72
N SER A 129 -16.74 12.70 1.95
CA SER A 129 -17.75 13.19 2.91
C SER A 129 -17.32 14.48 3.64
N LEU A 130 -16.04 14.83 3.59
CA LEU A 130 -15.50 16.04 4.20
C LEU A 130 -15.63 17.23 3.25
N ASP A 131 -15.86 18.41 3.81
CA ASP A 131 -15.72 19.64 3.05
C ASP A 131 -14.25 19.83 2.66
N PRO A 132 -13.90 20.50 1.55
CA PRO A 132 -12.50 20.66 1.11
C PRO A 132 -11.59 21.22 2.20
N ASP A 133 -12.12 22.19 2.93
CA ASP A 133 -11.49 22.86 4.06
C ASP A 133 -11.17 21.93 5.24
N GLN A 134 -11.94 20.86 5.45
CA GLN A 134 -11.68 19.82 6.45
C GLN A 134 -10.67 18.80 5.92
N ALA A 135 -10.87 18.33 4.69
CA ALA A 135 -10.00 17.33 4.06
C ALA A 135 -8.53 17.79 4.02
N ASP A 136 -8.30 19.05 3.62
CA ASP A 136 -6.96 19.63 3.50
C ASP A 136 -6.33 19.95 4.86
N ALA A 137 -7.14 20.14 5.91
CA ALA A 137 -6.66 20.34 7.26
C ALA A 137 -6.13 19.03 7.87
N VAL A 138 -6.76 17.91 7.53
CA VAL A 138 -6.45 16.56 8.05
C VAL A 138 -5.22 15.97 7.39
N VAL A 139 -5.09 16.09 6.06
CA VAL A 139 -3.91 15.63 5.33
C VAL A 139 -3.63 16.55 4.15
N ASP A 140 -2.36 16.91 3.97
CA ASP A 140 -1.94 17.74 2.85
C ASP A 140 -2.16 16.99 1.52
N PRO A 141 -2.84 17.59 0.52
CA PRO A 141 -3.11 16.94 -0.76
C PRO A 141 -1.86 16.42 -1.49
N ARG A 142 -0.68 17.02 -1.26
CA ARG A 142 0.58 16.62 -1.90
C ARG A 142 1.08 15.26 -1.41
N ILE A 143 0.75 14.89 -0.17
CA ILE A 143 1.18 13.64 0.47
C ILE A 143 0.06 12.60 0.57
N ARG A 144 -1.21 12.99 0.37
CA ARG A 144 -2.37 12.09 0.45
C ARG A 144 -2.18 10.83 -0.42
N GLY A 145 -2.35 9.66 0.20
CA GLY A 145 -2.20 8.35 -0.43
C GLY A 145 -0.76 7.95 -0.81
N ARG A 146 0.26 8.69 -0.36
CA ARG A 146 1.66 8.32 -0.58
C ARG A 146 2.16 7.38 0.52
N VAL A 147 2.78 6.29 0.09
CA VAL A 147 3.36 5.31 1.01
C VAL A 147 4.42 5.98 1.89
N GLN A 148 4.42 5.68 3.18
CA GLN A 148 5.29 6.24 4.23
C GLN A 148 5.05 7.70 4.62
N LEU A 149 4.17 8.43 3.93
CA LEU A 149 3.93 9.86 4.22
C LEU A 149 2.52 10.12 4.77
N ASP A 150 1.51 9.43 4.24
CA ASP A 150 0.14 9.56 4.69
C ASP A 150 -0.19 8.53 5.78
N ALA A 151 -0.05 8.94 7.04
CA ALA A 151 -0.34 8.09 8.20
C ALA A 151 -1.84 7.80 8.39
N LEU A 152 -2.73 8.53 7.72
CA LEU A 152 -4.18 8.33 7.80
C LEU A 152 -4.70 7.49 6.61
N SER A 153 -3.82 7.14 5.68
CA SER A 153 -4.13 6.23 4.57
C SER A 153 -3.80 4.77 4.94
N PRO A 154 -4.55 3.81 4.38
CA PRO A 154 -4.20 2.39 4.37
C PRO A 154 -2.80 2.09 3.85
N SER A 155 -2.15 3.02 3.13
CA SER A 155 -0.77 2.91 2.65
C SER A 155 0.25 2.52 3.74
N VAL A 156 -0.05 2.77 5.02
CA VAL A 156 0.75 2.26 6.15
C VAL A 156 0.84 0.73 6.18
N MET A 157 -0.16 0.00 5.68
CA MET A 157 -0.11 -1.47 5.53
C MET A 157 0.97 -1.92 4.54
N LEU A 158 1.35 -1.04 3.61
CA LEU A 158 2.37 -1.32 2.60
C LEU A 158 3.80 -1.22 3.18
N MET A 159 3.96 -0.58 4.35
CA MET A 159 5.26 -0.41 4.99
C MET A 159 5.89 -1.76 5.35
N GLY A 160 7.04 -2.06 4.75
CA GLY A 160 7.74 -3.34 4.92
C GLY A 160 7.18 -4.49 4.08
N ARG A 161 6.18 -4.22 3.22
CA ARG A 161 5.57 -5.19 2.30
C ARG A 161 5.78 -4.87 0.83
N THR A 162 6.38 -3.72 0.54
CA THR A 162 6.73 -3.30 -0.81
C THR A 162 8.24 -3.22 -0.96
N GLN A 163 8.73 -3.60 -2.13
CA GLN A 163 10.11 -3.39 -2.54
C GLN A 163 10.13 -2.65 -3.87
N PRO A 164 10.64 -1.40 -3.93
CA PRO A 164 10.82 -0.71 -5.18
C PRO A 164 11.85 -1.44 -6.06
N MET A 165 11.54 -1.53 -7.35
CA MET A 165 12.41 -2.15 -8.34
C MET A 165 12.77 -1.13 -9.42
N ALA A 166 13.88 -0.43 -9.21
CA ALA A 166 14.42 0.52 -10.17
C ALA A 166 14.86 -0.19 -11.45
N VAL A 167 14.34 0.24 -12.60
CA VAL A 167 14.63 -0.33 -13.94
C VAL A 167 14.71 0.80 -14.97
N ARG A 168 15.46 0.61 -16.06
CA ARG A 168 15.53 1.58 -17.17
C ARG A 168 14.60 1.24 -18.33
N THR A 169 14.29 -0.04 -18.50
CA THR A 169 13.51 -0.53 -19.64
C THR A 169 12.55 -1.64 -19.23
N ARG A 170 11.54 -1.89 -20.06
CA ARG A 170 10.64 -3.04 -19.92
C ARG A 170 11.36 -4.38 -20.03
N ALA A 171 12.39 -4.48 -20.87
CA ALA A 171 13.20 -5.68 -21.00
C ALA A 171 13.98 -5.96 -19.70
N GLU A 172 14.60 -4.93 -19.11
CA GLU A 172 15.27 -5.05 -17.81
C GLU A 172 14.29 -5.44 -16.69
N LEU A 173 13.07 -4.89 -16.70
CA LEU A 173 12.02 -5.28 -15.77
C LEU A 173 11.67 -6.76 -15.91
N ARG A 174 11.40 -7.22 -17.13
CA ARG A 174 11.12 -8.63 -17.43
C ARG A 174 12.22 -9.53 -16.89
N ASP A 175 13.48 -9.21 -17.17
CA ASP A 175 14.62 -10.00 -16.72
C ASP A 175 14.72 -10.09 -15.20
N ARG A 176 14.50 -8.97 -14.49
CA ARG A 176 14.49 -8.93 -13.03
C ARG A 176 13.34 -9.72 -12.42
N LEU A 177 12.15 -9.67 -13.02
CA LEU A 177 11.01 -10.47 -12.55
C LEU A 177 11.31 -11.97 -12.68
N ILE A 178 11.97 -12.39 -13.77
CA ILE A 178 12.42 -13.78 -13.94
C ILE A 178 13.48 -14.14 -12.89
N ASP A 179 14.45 -13.28 -12.62
CA ASP A 179 15.48 -13.52 -11.61
C ASP A 179 14.85 -13.70 -10.22
N ARG A 180 13.88 -12.85 -9.86
CA ARG A 180 13.13 -12.98 -8.61
C ARG A 180 12.33 -14.27 -8.53
N ALA A 181 11.70 -14.70 -9.62
CA ALA A 181 11.00 -15.98 -9.66
C ALA A 181 11.98 -17.16 -9.52
N ALA A 182 13.18 -17.08 -10.12
CA ALA A 182 14.21 -18.10 -10.03
C ALA A 182 14.85 -18.20 -8.64
N GLU A 183 14.85 -17.12 -7.85
CA GLU A 183 15.26 -17.12 -6.44
C GLU A 183 14.24 -17.86 -5.55
N LEU A 184 12.96 -17.82 -5.90
CA LEU A 184 11.86 -18.37 -5.11
C LEU A 184 11.49 -19.79 -5.49
N LEU A 185 11.63 -20.15 -6.77
CA LEU A 185 11.23 -21.43 -7.32
C LEU A 185 12.46 -22.21 -7.77
N PRO A 186 12.52 -23.53 -7.56
CA PRO A 186 13.60 -24.38 -8.07
C PRO A 186 13.45 -24.66 -9.57
N VAL A 187 12.94 -23.68 -10.32
CA VAL A 187 12.80 -23.70 -11.77
C VAL A 187 13.92 -22.84 -12.33
N GLY A 188 14.85 -23.47 -13.06
CA GLY A 188 15.99 -22.75 -13.65
C GLY A 188 15.53 -21.57 -14.52
N ARG A 189 16.29 -20.46 -14.45
CA ARG A 189 16.04 -19.21 -15.19
C ARG A 189 15.73 -19.45 -16.68
N ASP A 190 16.44 -20.38 -17.32
CA ASP A 190 16.24 -20.70 -18.73
C ASP A 190 14.79 -21.15 -19.02
N ARG A 191 14.20 -21.99 -18.16
CA ARG A 191 12.81 -22.44 -18.30
C ARG A 191 11.84 -21.30 -18.03
N LEU A 192 12.09 -20.49 -16.99
CA LEU A 192 11.23 -19.35 -16.65
C LEU A 192 11.22 -18.29 -17.76
N SER A 193 12.36 -18.02 -18.39
CA SER A 193 12.47 -17.00 -19.44
C SER A 193 11.64 -17.29 -20.69
N GLN A 194 11.23 -18.54 -20.90
CA GLN A 194 10.38 -19.01 -21.98
C GLN A 194 8.88 -18.84 -21.70
N LEU A 195 8.48 -18.52 -20.46
CA LEU A 195 7.07 -18.40 -20.08
C LEU A 195 6.51 -17.02 -20.43
N ALA A 196 5.36 -16.99 -21.09
CA ALA A 196 4.66 -15.76 -21.47
C ALA A 196 4.15 -14.95 -20.25
N VAL A 197 4.01 -15.57 -19.08
CA VAL A 197 3.57 -14.92 -17.83
C VAL A 197 4.37 -13.66 -17.50
N PHE A 198 5.67 -13.62 -17.80
CA PHE A 198 6.50 -12.45 -17.52
C PHE A 198 6.24 -11.30 -18.49
N ASP A 199 5.90 -11.60 -19.74
CA ASP A 199 5.49 -10.59 -20.73
C ASP A 199 4.12 -10.00 -20.37
N ASP A 200 3.18 -10.86 -19.95
CA ASP A 200 1.87 -10.45 -19.46
C ASP A 200 1.98 -9.60 -18.20
N TRP A 201 2.84 -10.00 -17.24
CA TRP A 201 3.08 -9.23 -16.03
C TRP A 201 3.63 -7.84 -16.34
N VAL A 202 4.65 -7.72 -17.22
CA VAL A 202 5.19 -6.42 -17.62
C VAL A 202 4.13 -5.53 -18.28
N ARG A 203 3.29 -6.10 -19.14
CA ARG A 203 2.20 -5.37 -19.82
C ARG A 203 1.17 -4.84 -18.82
N GLU A 204 0.80 -5.62 -17.81
CA GLU A 204 -0.14 -5.16 -16.78
C GLU A 204 0.42 -4.03 -15.90
N LEU A 205 1.74 -3.88 -15.84
CA LEU A 205 2.42 -2.81 -15.12
C LEU A 205 2.52 -1.52 -15.93
N ASP A 206 2.20 -1.51 -17.23
CA ASP A 206 2.31 -0.33 -18.11
C ASP A 206 1.71 0.97 -17.50
N PRO A 207 0.56 0.95 -16.81
CA PRO A 207 -0.01 2.17 -16.21
C PRO A 207 0.88 2.86 -15.17
N ILE A 208 1.87 2.17 -14.59
CA ILE A 208 2.72 2.68 -13.50
C ILE A 208 4.20 2.78 -13.89
N LEU A 209 4.54 2.58 -15.17
CA LEU A 209 5.93 2.62 -15.67
C LEU A 209 6.32 4.00 -16.22
N GLU A 210 5.77 5.08 -15.67
CA GLU A 210 6.20 6.43 -16.02
C GLU A 210 7.65 6.65 -15.53
N PRO A 211 8.57 7.16 -16.38
CA PRO A 211 9.93 7.48 -15.96
C PRO A 211 9.98 8.53 -14.84
N GLN A 212 10.71 8.22 -13.77
CA GLN A 212 10.86 9.05 -12.58
C GLN A 212 12.34 9.43 -12.35
N PRO A 213 12.61 10.62 -11.79
CA PRO A 213 13.92 10.97 -11.25
C PRO A 213 14.42 9.95 -10.23
N ARG A 214 15.74 9.77 -10.16
CA ARG A 214 16.37 8.75 -9.30
C ARG A 214 15.99 8.91 -7.82
N HIS A 215 15.86 10.13 -7.32
CA HIS A 215 15.52 10.42 -5.92
C HIS A 215 14.04 10.17 -5.58
N LEU A 216 13.18 9.93 -6.57
CA LEU A 216 11.76 9.61 -6.40
C LEU A 216 11.45 8.11 -6.57
N LEU A 217 12.46 7.27 -6.79
CA LEU A 217 12.25 5.84 -7.03
C LEU A 217 11.68 5.14 -5.79
N ASP A 218 12.02 5.58 -4.58
CA ASP A 218 11.47 5.01 -3.34
C ASP A 218 10.11 5.61 -2.94
N MET A 219 9.57 6.56 -3.73
CA MET A 219 8.35 7.30 -3.42
C MET A 219 7.23 6.93 -4.38
N TYR A 220 6.31 6.08 -3.94
CA TYR A 220 5.17 5.64 -4.75
C TYR A 220 3.85 5.83 -4.00
N ARG A 221 2.77 5.75 -4.74
CA ARG A 221 1.39 5.91 -4.29
C ARG A 221 0.75 4.54 -4.03
N ALA A 222 -0.29 4.53 -3.20
CA ALA A 222 -1.07 3.34 -2.88
C ALA A 222 -1.64 2.63 -4.12
N ASP A 223 -2.18 3.39 -5.07
CA ASP A 223 -2.74 2.89 -6.33
C ASP A 223 -1.69 2.20 -7.22
N GLU A 224 -0.47 2.75 -7.30
CA GLU A 224 0.64 2.12 -8.01
C GLU A 224 0.98 0.74 -7.42
N VAL A 225 0.96 0.62 -6.09
CA VAL A 225 1.22 -0.64 -5.39
C VAL A 225 0.11 -1.65 -5.62
N THR A 226 -1.15 -1.22 -5.62
CA THR A 226 -2.29 -2.10 -5.93
C THR A 226 -2.17 -2.68 -7.33
N VAL A 227 -1.85 -1.86 -8.33
CA VAL A 227 -1.61 -2.34 -9.71
C VAL A 227 -0.49 -3.39 -9.72
N ALA A 228 0.64 -3.09 -9.08
CA ALA A 228 1.77 -3.99 -9.03
C ALA A 228 1.47 -5.31 -8.31
N GLY A 229 0.82 -5.24 -7.14
CA GLY A 229 0.43 -6.40 -6.34
C GLY A 229 -0.58 -7.30 -7.05
N ARG A 230 -1.58 -6.71 -7.73
CA ARG A 230 -2.57 -7.47 -8.51
C ARG A 230 -1.94 -8.17 -9.71
N ALA A 231 -1.03 -7.50 -10.41
CA ALA A 231 -0.28 -8.11 -11.50
C ALA A 231 0.62 -9.25 -11.02
N GLN A 232 1.31 -9.05 -9.89
CA GLN A 232 2.11 -10.08 -9.25
C GLN A 232 1.27 -11.29 -8.84
N LEU A 233 0.10 -11.08 -8.21
CA LEU A 233 -0.80 -12.16 -7.81
C LEU A 233 -1.27 -12.99 -9.01
N ARG A 234 -1.63 -12.35 -10.13
CA ARG A 234 -1.99 -13.05 -11.37
C ARG A 234 -0.83 -13.88 -11.90
N ALA A 235 0.38 -13.31 -11.95
CA ALA A 235 1.57 -14.02 -12.37
C ALA A 235 1.87 -15.24 -11.47
N MET A 236 1.72 -15.10 -10.14
CA MET A 236 1.91 -16.19 -9.19
C MET A 236 0.92 -17.34 -9.40
N LYS A 237 -0.36 -17.02 -9.66
CA LYS A 237 -1.39 -18.03 -9.99
C LYS A 237 -1.07 -18.73 -11.31
N GLN A 238 -0.72 -17.98 -12.35
CA GLN A 238 -0.35 -18.55 -13.66
C GLN A 238 0.91 -19.41 -13.59
N LEU A 239 1.92 -19.01 -12.80
CA LEU A 239 3.12 -19.82 -12.55
C LEU A 239 2.76 -21.15 -11.87
N ALA A 240 1.90 -21.12 -10.85
CA ALA A 240 1.46 -22.34 -10.16
C ALA A 240 0.62 -23.30 -11.04
N GLU A 241 -0.07 -22.77 -12.05
CA GLU A 241 -0.82 -23.55 -13.04
C GLU A 241 0.08 -24.11 -14.15
N THR A 242 1.03 -23.30 -14.62
CA THR A 242 1.89 -23.62 -15.79
C THR A 242 3.05 -24.53 -15.41
N LEU A 243 3.59 -24.35 -14.21
CA LEU A 243 4.69 -25.14 -13.70
C LEU A 243 4.12 -26.35 -12.94
N GLU A 244 4.73 -27.51 -13.16
CA GLU A 244 4.45 -28.74 -12.41
C GLU A 244 5.06 -28.64 -11.01
N LEU A 245 4.63 -27.64 -10.23
CA LEU A 245 5.15 -27.39 -8.89
C LEU A 245 4.59 -28.41 -7.91
N ASP A 246 5.45 -28.87 -7.00
CA ASP A 246 5.03 -29.64 -5.84
C ASP A 246 4.27 -28.77 -4.81
N GLU A 247 3.73 -29.40 -3.77
CA GLU A 247 2.92 -28.69 -2.77
C GLU A 247 3.74 -27.71 -1.91
N SER A 248 5.03 -27.98 -1.69
CA SER A 248 5.92 -27.09 -0.95
C SER A 248 6.23 -25.83 -1.76
N GLU A 249 6.46 -25.97 -3.06
CA GLU A 249 6.69 -24.88 -3.99
C GLU A 249 5.43 -24.03 -4.18
N ARG A 250 4.26 -24.68 -4.32
CA ARG A 250 2.96 -23.98 -4.32
C ARG A 250 2.72 -23.24 -3.01
N GLY A 251 3.10 -23.83 -1.87
CA GLY A 251 3.07 -23.19 -0.56
C GLY A 251 3.92 -21.93 -0.52
N THR A 252 5.14 -22.00 -1.02
CA THR A 252 6.06 -20.84 -1.12
C THR A 252 5.44 -19.69 -1.91
N LEU A 253 4.77 -19.98 -3.03
CA LEU A 253 4.03 -18.96 -3.78
C LEU A 253 2.83 -18.42 -2.99
N ARG A 254 2.04 -19.28 -2.35
CA ARG A 254 0.87 -18.83 -1.57
C ARG A 254 1.25 -17.96 -0.38
N ASP A 255 2.39 -18.20 0.24
CA ASP A 255 2.87 -17.46 1.42
C ASP A 255 3.63 -16.18 1.07
N LEU A 256 3.97 -15.96 -0.21
CA LEU A 256 4.65 -14.74 -0.63
C LEU A 256 3.74 -13.52 -0.44
N GLN A 257 4.21 -12.55 0.34
CA GLN A 257 3.52 -11.30 0.64
C GLN A 257 4.30 -10.05 0.19
N LEU A 258 5.58 -10.18 -0.17
CA LEU A 258 6.39 -9.06 -0.62
C LEU A 258 5.98 -8.67 -2.05
N MET A 259 5.54 -7.43 -2.22
CA MET A 259 5.17 -6.86 -3.52
C MET A 259 6.36 -6.16 -4.16
N LEU A 260 6.63 -6.50 -5.41
CA LEU A 260 7.61 -5.82 -6.24
C LEU A 260 6.93 -4.63 -6.91
N VAL A 261 7.42 -3.41 -6.68
CA VAL A 261 6.85 -2.18 -7.24
C VAL A 261 7.83 -1.62 -8.25
N PRO A 262 7.63 -1.84 -9.57
CA PRO A 262 8.54 -1.34 -10.60
C PRO A 262 8.60 0.18 -10.61
N ARG A 263 9.79 0.73 -10.81
CA ARG A 263 10.03 2.18 -10.87
C ARG A 263 10.94 2.47 -12.05
N MET A 264 10.37 3.01 -13.12
CA MET A 264 11.14 3.33 -14.32
C MET A 264 12.01 4.56 -14.04
N ARG A 265 13.32 4.47 -14.25
CA ARG A 265 14.25 5.59 -14.07
C ARG A 265 14.30 6.42 -15.34
N ALA A 266 14.15 7.74 -15.21
CA ALA A 266 14.39 8.68 -16.30
C ALA A 266 15.85 8.63 -16.79
N GLU A 267 16.07 8.85 -18.08
CA GLU A 267 17.42 9.05 -18.62
C GLU A 267 17.99 10.36 -18.05
N GLU A 268 19.22 10.31 -17.51
CA GLU A 268 19.94 11.46 -16.94
C GLU A 268 20.75 12.20 -18.02
#